data_AF-A0A9X9QS63-F1
#
_entry.id   AF-A0A9X9QS63-F1
#
_cell.length_a   1.000
_cell.length_b   1.000
_cell.length_c   1.000
_cell.angle_alpha   90.00
_cell.angle_beta   90.00
_cell.angle_gamma   90.00
#
_symmetry.space_group_name_H-M   'P 1'
#
loop_
_entity.id
_entity.type
_entity.pdbx_description
1 polymer ?
#
loop_
_entity_poly.entity_id
_entity_poly.type
_entity_poly.pdbx_seq_one_letter_code
_entity_poly.pdbx_strand_id
1 'polypeptide(L)'
;MKKSFIHQQEEISFVKNTFTQYLIAKLDVVEVQGPILSRVGDGMQDNLSGIENPVSVNVLNIPNATFEVVHSLAKWKRHTLARFGFNEGEGLVVNMKALRPDEDSLDQTHSVYVDQWDWEKVIPDGKRNLAYLKETVETIYKVIRLTELAVEARYDIEAVLPKKITFIHTEELVAKYPDLTPKERENAITKEFGAVFLIGIGGILPDGKPHDGRAPDYDDWTTESENGYHGLNGDILVWNDQLGSAFELSSMGIRVDEEALKRQVEITGDQDRLAFDWHKSLLNGLFPLSIGGGIGQSRMAMFLLRKKHIGEVQTSVWPQEVRDSYDNIL
;
A
#
# COMPACT_ATOMS: atom_id res chain seq x y z
N MET A 1 8.27 32.53 8.11
CA MET A 1 7.88 31.43 9.03
C MET A 1 6.36 31.24 9.12
N LYS A 2 5.58 32.06 9.85
CA LYS A 2 4.12 31.81 10.02
C LYS A 2 3.30 31.65 8.72
N LYS A 3 3.47 32.55 7.74
CA LYS A 3 2.76 32.45 6.45
C LYS A 3 3.18 31.21 5.62
N SER A 4 4.44 30.79 5.75
CA SER A 4 4.99 29.60 5.06
C SER A 4 4.39 28.32 5.61
N PHE A 5 4.29 28.20 6.94
CA PHE A 5 3.67 27.05 7.60
C PHE A 5 2.18 26.95 7.25
N ILE A 6 1.42 28.05 7.29
CA ILE A 6 0.00 28.05 6.92
C ILE A 6 -0.18 27.56 5.49
N HIS A 7 0.62 28.07 4.55
CA HIS A 7 0.53 27.66 3.14
C HIS A 7 0.83 26.17 2.95
N GLN A 8 1.88 25.66 3.61
CA GLN A 8 2.22 24.23 3.59
C GLN A 8 1.08 23.36 4.14
N GLN A 9 0.42 23.78 5.23
CA GLN A 9 -0.73 23.03 5.77
C GLN A 9 -1.95 23.06 4.83
N GLU A 10 -2.17 24.17 4.13
CA GLU A 10 -3.22 24.29 3.10
C GLU A 10 -2.92 23.39 1.89
N GLU A 11 -1.67 23.34 1.41
CA GLU A 11 -1.20 22.45 0.34
C GLU A 11 -1.43 20.97 0.69
N ILE A 12 -0.96 20.54 1.87
CA ILE A 12 -1.09 19.15 2.34
C ILE A 12 -2.57 18.77 2.45
N SER A 13 -3.38 19.64 3.06
CA SER A 13 -4.81 19.41 3.21
C SER A 13 -5.51 19.34 1.85
N PHE A 14 -5.13 20.19 0.90
CA PHE A 14 -5.69 20.18 -0.44
C PHE A 14 -5.41 18.86 -1.17
N VAL A 15 -4.15 18.38 -1.15
CA VAL A 15 -3.80 17.10 -1.77
C VAL A 15 -4.60 15.97 -1.14
N LYS A 16 -4.59 15.87 0.20
CA LYS A 16 -5.23 14.76 0.89
C LYS A 16 -6.74 14.74 0.63
N ASN A 17 -7.42 15.88 0.76
CA ASN A 17 -8.86 15.97 0.54
C ASN A 17 -9.26 15.73 -0.92
N THR A 18 -8.51 16.28 -1.88
CA THR A 18 -8.80 16.12 -3.32
C THR A 18 -8.65 14.66 -3.72
N PHE A 19 -7.57 14.00 -3.29
CA PHE A 19 -7.35 12.59 -3.56
C PHE A 19 -8.46 11.71 -2.96
N THR A 20 -8.81 11.93 -1.68
CA THR A 20 -9.90 11.19 -1.01
C THR A 20 -11.20 11.27 -1.81
N GLN A 21 -11.61 12.48 -2.22
CA GLN A 21 -12.85 12.69 -2.96
C GLN A 21 -12.84 11.97 -4.31
N TYR A 22 -11.73 12.05 -5.05
CA TYR A 22 -11.61 11.38 -6.34
C TYR A 22 -11.52 9.86 -6.20
N LEU A 23 -10.84 9.35 -5.17
CA LEU A 23 -10.74 7.91 -4.92
C LEU A 23 -12.12 7.31 -4.63
N ILE A 24 -12.86 7.91 -3.69
CA ILE A 24 -14.25 7.55 -3.36
C ILE A 24 -15.11 7.51 -4.61
N ALA A 25 -15.08 8.58 -5.41
CA ALA A 25 -15.93 8.69 -6.60
C ALA A 25 -15.52 7.76 -7.75
N LYS A 26 -14.24 7.40 -7.88
CA LYS A 26 -13.75 6.58 -9.01
C LYS A 26 -13.73 5.09 -8.73
N LEU A 27 -13.53 4.69 -7.48
CA LEU A 27 -13.60 3.29 -7.06
C LEU A 27 -14.99 2.88 -6.56
N ASP A 28 -15.91 3.84 -6.41
CA ASP A 28 -17.25 3.62 -5.84
C ASP A 28 -17.17 3.00 -4.44
N VAL A 29 -16.31 3.58 -3.60
CA VAL A 29 -16.07 3.14 -2.22
C VAL A 29 -16.56 4.18 -1.23
N VAL A 30 -17.03 3.74 -0.07
CA VAL A 30 -17.47 4.65 1.00
C VAL A 30 -16.37 4.84 2.06
N GLU A 31 -16.22 6.06 2.57
CA GLU A 31 -15.34 6.28 3.71
C GLU A 31 -15.95 5.67 4.98
N VAL A 32 -15.16 4.88 5.71
CA VAL A 32 -15.57 4.26 6.97
C VAL A 32 -14.57 4.53 8.08
N GLN A 33 -15.02 4.34 9.33
CA GLN A 33 -14.15 4.41 10.50
C GLN A 33 -13.36 3.10 10.63
N GLY A 34 -12.03 3.19 10.72
CA GLY A 34 -11.16 2.04 10.95
C GLY A 34 -10.53 2.03 12.34
N PRO A 35 -10.11 0.87 12.83
CA PRO A 35 -9.49 0.74 14.15
C PRO A 35 -8.05 1.25 14.15
N ILE A 36 -7.60 1.71 15.32
CA ILE A 36 -6.18 1.95 15.61
C ILE A 36 -5.55 0.81 16.42
N LEU A 37 -6.39 -0.06 17.02
CA LEU A 37 -5.96 -1.21 17.82
C LEU A 37 -6.50 -2.52 17.21
N SER A 38 -5.65 -3.54 17.15
CA SER A 38 -6.03 -4.94 16.90
C SER A 38 -5.86 -5.76 18.17
N ARG A 39 -6.68 -6.80 18.36
CA ARG A 39 -6.50 -7.73 19.48
C ARG A 39 -5.46 -8.77 19.09
N VAL A 40 -4.56 -9.12 20.00
CA VAL A 40 -3.58 -10.18 19.76
C VAL A 40 -4.29 -11.54 19.70
N GLY A 41 -3.96 -12.33 18.67
CA GLY A 41 -4.42 -13.72 18.51
C GLY A 41 -5.70 -13.93 17.70
N ASP A 42 -6.37 -12.86 17.22
CA ASP A 42 -7.54 -13.01 16.33
C ASP A 42 -7.17 -13.16 14.84
N GLY A 43 -5.89 -12.94 14.51
CA GLY A 43 -5.34 -13.01 13.16
C GLY A 43 -5.64 -11.79 12.28
N MET A 44 -6.19 -10.70 12.83
CA MET A 44 -6.61 -9.51 12.09
C MET A 44 -5.46 -8.54 11.79
N GLN A 45 -4.47 -8.47 12.68
CA GLN A 45 -3.28 -7.61 12.54
C GLN A 45 -2.50 -7.97 11.27
N ASP A 46 -2.02 -6.96 10.55
CA ASP A 46 -1.06 -7.16 9.46
C ASP A 46 0.32 -7.43 10.05
N ASN A 47 0.86 -8.60 9.72
CA ASN A 47 2.14 -9.06 10.24
C ASN A 47 3.33 -8.61 9.38
N LEU A 48 3.12 -7.88 8.28
CA LEU A 48 4.17 -7.45 7.35
C LEU A 48 5.05 -8.64 6.92
N SER A 49 6.38 -8.59 7.15
CA SER A 49 7.29 -9.72 6.88
C SER A 49 7.29 -10.79 7.97
N GLY A 50 6.70 -10.50 9.14
CA GLY A 50 6.60 -11.39 10.29
C GLY A 50 7.71 -11.20 11.32
N ILE A 51 8.60 -10.23 11.11
CA ILE A 51 9.76 -9.95 11.99
C ILE A 51 9.52 -8.68 12.81
N GLU A 52 8.71 -7.75 12.30
CA GLU A 52 8.45 -6.43 12.87
C GLU A 52 7.56 -6.52 14.11
N ASN A 53 7.95 -5.82 15.18
CA ASN A 53 7.21 -5.81 16.45
C ASN A 53 6.17 -4.68 16.48
N PRO A 54 4.87 -4.99 16.62
CA PRO A 54 3.86 -3.96 16.79
C PRO A 54 3.91 -3.33 18.18
N VAL A 55 3.41 -2.09 18.28
CA VAL A 55 3.32 -1.37 19.56
C VAL A 55 2.23 -2.02 20.43
N SER A 56 2.64 -2.71 21.50
CA SER A 56 1.71 -3.34 22.44
C SER A 56 0.98 -2.33 23.32
N VAL A 57 -0.32 -2.54 23.52
CA VAL A 57 -1.22 -1.70 24.32
C VAL A 57 -1.99 -2.58 25.30
N ASN A 58 -1.76 -2.34 26.59
CA ASN A 58 -2.53 -2.96 27.68
C ASN A 58 -3.68 -2.04 28.07
N VAL A 59 -4.92 -2.46 27.79
CA VAL A 59 -6.12 -1.68 28.11
C VAL A 59 -6.54 -1.97 29.54
N LEU A 60 -6.48 -0.97 30.42
CA LEU A 60 -6.74 -1.12 31.87
C LEU A 60 -8.08 -1.83 32.18
N ASN A 61 -9.13 -1.51 31.43
CA ASN A 61 -10.47 -2.08 31.63
C ASN A 61 -10.70 -3.40 30.88
N ILE A 62 -9.70 -3.92 30.17
CA ILE A 62 -9.74 -5.22 29.49
C ILE A 62 -8.46 -5.99 29.88
N PRO A 63 -8.26 -6.31 31.17
CA PRO A 63 -6.99 -6.83 31.69
C PRO A 63 -6.63 -8.23 31.16
N ASN A 64 -7.60 -8.97 30.62
CA ASN A 64 -7.43 -10.32 30.11
C ASN A 64 -7.19 -10.36 28.59
N ALA A 65 -6.92 -9.22 27.95
CA ALA A 65 -6.59 -9.15 26.53
C ALA A 65 -5.46 -8.15 26.29
N THR A 66 -4.58 -8.51 25.35
CA THR A 66 -3.54 -7.64 24.83
C THR A 66 -3.97 -7.09 23.48
N PHE A 67 -3.65 -5.83 23.24
CA PHE A 67 -3.89 -5.17 21.97
C PHE A 67 -2.58 -4.67 21.39
N GLU A 68 -2.60 -4.36 20.11
CA GLU A 68 -1.47 -3.85 19.34
C GLU A 68 -1.94 -2.69 18.46
N VAL A 69 -1.10 -1.69 18.27
CA VAL A 69 -1.33 -0.68 17.22
C VAL A 69 -1.25 -1.38 15.87
N VAL A 70 -2.22 -1.09 15.00
CA VAL A 70 -2.28 -1.71 13.66
C VAL A 70 -1.07 -1.31 12.80
N HIS A 71 -0.50 -2.24 12.04
CA HIS A 71 0.50 -1.95 11.00
C HIS A 71 -0.13 -1.55 9.65
N SER A 72 -1.31 -2.11 9.38
CA SER A 72 -2.26 -1.73 8.34
C SER A 72 -3.62 -2.37 8.66
N LEU A 73 -4.65 -2.10 7.85
CA LEU A 73 -5.96 -2.74 7.98
C LEU A 73 -6.19 -3.82 6.90
N ALA A 74 -5.13 -4.35 6.27
CA ALA A 74 -5.22 -5.27 5.14
C ALA A 74 -6.29 -6.37 5.30
N LYS A 75 -6.23 -7.13 6.40
CA LYS A 75 -7.18 -8.21 6.73
C LYS A 75 -8.51 -7.71 7.30
N TRP A 76 -8.48 -6.60 8.04
CA TRP A 76 -9.66 -5.98 8.66
C TRP A 76 -10.69 -5.49 7.63
N LYS A 77 -10.22 -4.91 6.52
CA LYS A 77 -11.13 -4.36 5.50
C LYS A 77 -11.97 -5.48 4.87
N ARG A 78 -11.35 -6.58 4.45
CA ARG A 78 -12.07 -7.73 3.87
C ARG A 78 -13.03 -8.39 4.85
N HIS A 79 -12.60 -8.55 6.11
CA HIS A 79 -13.49 -9.02 7.17
C HIS A 79 -14.71 -8.09 7.36
N THR A 80 -14.51 -6.78 7.26
CA THR A 80 -15.59 -5.78 7.37
C THR A 80 -16.57 -5.88 6.20
N LEU A 81 -16.08 -6.01 4.96
CA LEU A 81 -16.94 -6.23 3.78
C LEU A 81 -17.86 -7.45 3.99
N ALA A 82 -17.30 -8.56 4.46
CA ALA A 82 -18.05 -9.77 4.76
C ALA A 82 -19.09 -9.58 5.86
N ARG A 83 -18.66 -9.01 7.00
CA ARG A 83 -19.51 -8.82 8.19
C ARG A 83 -20.74 -7.98 7.91
N PHE A 84 -20.63 -6.98 7.03
CA PHE A 84 -21.71 -6.06 6.70
C PHE A 84 -22.41 -6.40 5.38
N GLY A 85 -22.01 -7.45 4.68
CA GLY A 85 -22.69 -7.94 3.48
C GLY A 85 -22.59 -6.99 2.28
N PHE A 86 -21.41 -6.44 2.02
CA PHE A 86 -21.16 -5.64 0.81
C PHE A 86 -21.33 -6.50 -0.45
N ASN A 87 -21.97 -5.94 -1.47
CA ASN A 87 -22.22 -6.59 -2.76
C ASN A 87 -21.07 -6.39 -3.74
N GLU A 88 -21.09 -7.12 -4.86
CA GLU A 88 -20.16 -6.92 -5.96
C GLU A 88 -20.10 -5.46 -6.41
N GLY A 89 -18.89 -4.92 -6.51
CA GLY A 89 -18.70 -3.52 -6.87
C GLY A 89 -18.67 -2.56 -5.68
N GLU A 90 -19.22 -2.93 -4.53
CA GLU A 90 -19.20 -2.07 -3.34
C GLU A 90 -17.89 -2.24 -2.57
N GLY A 91 -17.43 -1.16 -1.94
CA GLY A 91 -16.21 -1.18 -1.15
C GLY A 91 -16.10 -0.05 -0.14
N LEU A 92 -14.98 -0.03 0.57
CA LEU A 92 -14.69 0.93 1.62
C LEU A 92 -13.28 1.53 1.47
N VAL A 93 -13.09 2.70 2.07
CA VAL A 93 -11.79 3.31 2.30
C VAL A 93 -11.69 3.84 3.72
N VAL A 94 -10.52 3.71 4.32
CA VAL A 94 -10.19 4.25 5.64
C VAL A 94 -9.02 5.20 5.52
N ASN A 95 -9.12 6.35 6.19
CA ASN A 95 -7.97 7.19 6.51
C ASN A 95 -7.16 6.53 7.63
N MET A 96 -6.36 5.53 7.26
CA MET A 96 -5.63 4.65 8.17
C MET A 96 -4.42 5.35 8.78
N LYS A 97 -4.15 5.05 10.04
CA LYS A 97 -2.96 5.47 10.78
C LYS A 97 -2.34 4.26 11.47
N ALA A 98 -1.04 4.11 11.32
CA ALA A 98 -0.25 3.03 11.90
C ALA A 98 1.04 3.58 12.54
N LEU A 99 1.62 2.77 13.43
CA LEU A 99 2.96 2.99 13.96
C LEU A 99 3.82 1.77 13.64
N ARG A 100 4.93 1.99 12.92
CA ARG A 100 5.93 0.98 12.57
C ARG A 100 7.25 1.34 13.24
N PRO A 101 7.46 0.94 14.50
CA PRO A 101 8.64 1.35 15.27
C PRO A 101 9.93 0.68 14.78
N ASP A 102 9.82 -0.47 14.11
CA ASP A 102 10.94 -1.30 13.65
C ASP A 102 11.33 -1.01 12.19
N GLU A 103 11.02 0.19 11.69
CA GLU A 103 11.41 0.59 10.34
C GLU A 103 12.95 0.61 10.22
N ASP A 104 13.51 -0.09 9.24
CA ASP A 104 14.97 -0.26 9.06
C ASP A 104 15.73 1.07 8.91
N SER A 105 15.04 2.11 8.41
CA SER A 105 15.56 3.46 8.30
C SER A 105 14.49 4.51 8.58
N LEU A 106 14.90 5.63 9.17
CA LEU A 106 14.11 6.87 9.21
C LEU A 106 14.75 7.86 8.24
N ASP A 107 14.27 7.86 7.00
CA ASP A 107 14.86 8.58 5.88
C ASP A 107 13.84 9.48 5.15
N GLN A 108 14.22 9.97 3.96
CA GLN A 108 13.39 10.83 3.13
C GLN A 108 12.01 10.25 2.82
N THR A 109 11.83 8.93 2.90
CA THR A 109 10.66 8.17 2.45
C THR A 109 10.04 7.26 3.51
N HIS A 110 10.78 6.96 4.59
CA HIS A 110 10.38 6.06 5.68
C HIS A 110 10.22 6.80 7.00
N SER A 111 9.13 6.49 7.73
CA SER A 111 8.83 7.11 9.01
C SER A 111 8.10 6.12 9.92
N VAL A 112 8.28 6.26 11.23
CA VAL A 112 7.53 5.47 12.23
C VAL A 112 6.02 5.66 12.09
N TYR A 113 5.57 6.89 11.79
CA TYR A 113 4.16 7.15 11.52
C TYR A 113 3.85 6.85 10.06
N VAL A 114 2.89 5.96 9.83
CA VAL A 114 2.43 5.58 8.49
C VAL A 114 0.95 5.94 8.35
N ASP A 115 0.60 6.67 7.30
CA ASP A 115 -0.78 6.97 6.94
C ASP A 115 -1.13 6.52 5.53
N GLN A 116 -2.33 5.94 5.37
CA GLN A 116 -2.77 5.40 4.08
C GLN A 116 -4.24 5.72 3.80
N TRP A 117 -4.58 5.85 2.52
CA TRP A 117 -5.91 5.48 2.06
C TRP A 117 -5.93 3.97 1.94
N ASP A 118 -6.45 3.32 2.96
CA ASP A 118 -6.50 1.87 3.03
C ASP A 118 -7.89 1.41 2.54
N TRP A 119 -7.95 0.81 1.36
CA TRP A 119 -9.20 0.59 0.62
C TRP A 119 -9.38 -0.86 0.22
N GLU A 120 -10.64 -1.29 0.09
CA GLU A 120 -11.00 -2.66 -0.27
C GLU A 120 -12.35 -2.67 -0.99
N LYS A 121 -12.51 -3.51 -2.01
CA LYS A 121 -13.71 -3.59 -2.84
C LYS A 121 -14.04 -5.04 -3.17
N VAL A 122 -15.30 -5.41 -3.07
CA VAL A 122 -15.77 -6.73 -3.49
C VAL A 122 -15.67 -6.83 -5.00
N ILE A 123 -15.02 -7.88 -5.50
CA ILE A 123 -14.88 -8.09 -6.95
C ILE A 123 -16.05 -8.92 -7.46
N PRO A 124 -16.52 -8.67 -8.69
CA PRO A 124 -17.53 -9.51 -9.31
C PRO A 124 -17.03 -10.94 -9.56
N ASP A 125 -17.96 -11.89 -9.61
CA ASP A 125 -17.67 -13.27 -9.98
C ASP A 125 -16.95 -13.34 -11.34
N GLY A 126 -15.91 -14.18 -11.40
CA GLY A 126 -15.06 -14.33 -12.60
C GLY A 126 -14.08 -13.17 -12.85
N LYS A 127 -14.04 -12.13 -12.01
CA LYS A 127 -13.08 -11.01 -12.11
C LYS A 127 -11.78 -11.21 -11.33
N ARG A 128 -11.56 -12.41 -10.78
CA ARG A 128 -10.28 -12.80 -10.16
C ARG A 128 -9.21 -13.09 -11.24
N ASN A 129 -8.76 -12.05 -11.94
CA ASN A 129 -7.80 -12.17 -13.04
C ASN A 129 -6.98 -10.88 -13.25
N LEU A 130 -5.88 -11.01 -13.98
CA LEU A 130 -4.94 -9.91 -14.23
C LEU A 130 -5.59 -8.70 -14.94
N ALA A 131 -6.55 -8.92 -15.83
CA ALA A 131 -7.20 -7.82 -16.56
C ALA A 131 -7.97 -6.90 -15.60
N TYR A 132 -8.64 -7.46 -14.59
CA TYR A 132 -9.35 -6.67 -13.59
C TYR A 132 -8.40 -5.94 -12.61
N LEU A 133 -7.25 -6.55 -12.29
CA LEU A 133 -6.18 -5.85 -11.57
C LEU A 133 -5.70 -4.62 -12.36
N LYS A 134 -5.34 -4.81 -13.63
CA LYS A 134 -4.87 -3.73 -14.52
C LYS A 134 -5.92 -2.61 -14.64
N GLU A 135 -7.21 -2.96 -14.84
CA GLU A 135 -8.32 -1.99 -14.88
C GLU A 135 -8.44 -1.16 -13.60
N THR A 136 -8.29 -1.81 -12.44
CA THR A 136 -8.37 -1.13 -11.14
C THR A 136 -7.17 -0.20 -10.93
N VAL A 137 -5.97 -0.64 -11.29
CA VAL A 137 -4.74 0.16 -11.24
C VAL A 137 -4.85 1.39 -12.16
N GLU A 138 -5.36 1.24 -13.38
CA GLU A 138 -5.57 2.37 -14.29
C GLU A 138 -6.55 3.40 -13.71
N THR A 139 -7.59 2.92 -13.02
CA THR A 139 -8.57 3.78 -12.33
C THR A 139 -7.91 4.58 -11.20
N ILE A 140 -7.11 3.93 -10.35
CA ILE A 140 -6.37 4.59 -9.27
C ILE A 140 -5.32 5.55 -9.85
N TYR A 141 -4.59 5.15 -10.88
CA TYR A 141 -3.61 6.02 -11.53
C TYR A 141 -4.25 7.28 -12.12
N LYS A 142 -5.46 7.16 -12.67
CA LYS A 142 -6.26 8.31 -13.12
C LYS A 142 -6.61 9.25 -11.96
N VAL A 143 -6.91 8.72 -10.76
CA VAL A 143 -7.13 9.52 -9.55
C VAL A 143 -5.87 10.28 -9.15
N ILE A 144 -4.70 9.62 -9.19
CA ILE A 144 -3.39 10.26 -8.94
C ILE A 144 -3.17 11.43 -9.91
N ARG A 145 -3.35 11.18 -11.21
CA ARG A 145 -3.20 12.19 -12.27
C ARG A 145 -4.17 13.36 -12.14
N LEU A 146 -5.43 13.11 -11.82
CA LEU A 146 -6.42 14.17 -11.60
C LEU A 146 -6.06 15.03 -10.39
N THR A 147 -5.50 14.43 -9.34
CA THR A 147 -5.02 15.15 -8.16
C THR A 147 -3.80 15.99 -8.51
N GLU A 148 -2.84 15.45 -9.27
CA GLU A 148 -1.67 16.20 -9.74
C GLU A 148 -2.07 17.44 -10.56
N LEU A 149 -2.99 17.29 -11.52
CA LEU A 149 -3.48 18.42 -12.32
C LEU A 149 -4.22 19.46 -11.47
N ALA A 150 -4.90 19.04 -10.42
CA ALA A 150 -5.56 19.97 -9.49
C ALA A 150 -4.54 20.74 -8.64
N VAL A 151 -3.42 20.10 -8.27
CA VAL A 151 -2.29 20.74 -7.58
C VAL A 151 -1.61 21.75 -8.51
N GLU A 152 -1.33 21.37 -9.76
CA GLU A 152 -0.77 22.27 -10.78
C GLU A 152 -1.63 23.51 -10.96
N ALA A 153 -2.94 23.33 -11.18
CA ALA A 153 -3.86 24.45 -11.38
C ALA A 153 -3.98 25.39 -10.18
N ARG A 154 -3.74 24.90 -8.96
CA ARG A 154 -3.92 25.68 -7.72
C ARG A 154 -2.63 26.31 -7.19
N TYR A 155 -1.51 25.61 -7.33
CA TYR A 155 -0.24 25.98 -6.70
C TYR A 155 0.90 26.21 -7.71
N ASP A 156 0.62 26.12 -9.02
CA ASP A 156 1.61 26.32 -10.09
C ASP A 156 2.80 25.33 -10.00
N ILE A 157 2.53 24.12 -9.49
CA ILE A 157 3.49 23.02 -9.43
C ILE A 157 3.26 22.13 -10.67
N GLU A 158 4.22 22.14 -11.60
CA GLU A 158 4.14 21.41 -12.88
C GLU A 158 3.79 19.92 -12.70
N ALA A 159 2.82 19.43 -13.49
CA ALA A 159 2.45 18.03 -13.56
C ALA A 159 3.46 17.23 -14.39
N VAL A 160 4.07 16.20 -13.79
CA VAL A 160 5.18 15.43 -14.39
C VAL A 160 4.83 13.98 -14.68
N LEU A 161 3.76 13.44 -14.10
CA LEU A 161 3.43 12.04 -14.33
C LEU A 161 3.06 11.79 -15.81
N PRO A 162 3.36 10.61 -16.37
CA PRO A 162 2.92 10.27 -17.71
C PRO A 162 1.39 10.15 -17.80
N LYS A 163 0.85 10.18 -19.03
CA LYS A 163 -0.60 10.04 -19.23
C LYS A 163 -1.13 8.63 -18.94
N LYS A 164 -0.25 7.63 -18.99
CA LYS A 164 -0.56 6.21 -18.79
C LYS A 164 0.50 5.60 -17.88
N ILE A 165 0.08 4.66 -17.03
CA ILE A 165 0.97 3.81 -16.25
C ILE A 165 1.42 2.62 -17.11
N THR A 166 2.67 2.21 -16.98
CA THR A 166 3.21 1.03 -17.68
C THR A 166 3.11 -0.20 -16.79
N PHE A 167 2.59 -1.30 -17.32
CA PHE A 167 2.53 -2.58 -16.59
C PHE A 167 3.76 -3.41 -16.92
N ILE A 168 4.43 -3.95 -15.91
CA ILE A 168 5.57 -4.85 -16.09
C ILE A 168 5.61 -5.88 -14.97
N HIS A 169 5.93 -7.13 -15.29
CA HIS A 169 6.11 -8.19 -14.30
C HIS A 169 7.50 -8.17 -13.69
N THR A 170 7.65 -8.59 -12.44
CA THR A 170 8.95 -8.75 -11.78
C THR A 170 9.85 -9.75 -12.53
N GLU A 171 9.30 -10.81 -13.12
CA GLU A 171 10.04 -11.75 -13.96
C GLU A 171 10.59 -11.10 -15.24
N GLU A 172 9.80 -10.26 -15.89
CA GLU A 172 10.25 -9.49 -17.06
C GLU A 172 11.35 -8.49 -16.67
N LEU A 173 11.21 -7.89 -15.49
CA LEU A 173 12.19 -6.96 -14.95
C LEU A 173 13.54 -7.64 -14.66
N VAL A 174 13.54 -8.88 -14.14
CA VAL A 174 14.74 -9.72 -14.00
C VAL A 174 15.38 -10.00 -15.35
N ALA A 175 14.58 -10.37 -16.36
CA ALA A 175 15.09 -10.66 -17.70
C ALA A 175 15.69 -9.41 -18.38
N LYS A 176 15.07 -8.24 -18.19
CA LYS A 176 15.53 -6.96 -18.77
C LYS A 176 16.82 -6.45 -18.11
N TYR A 177 16.97 -6.67 -16.80
CA TYR A 177 18.09 -6.15 -16.00
C TYR A 177 18.68 -7.23 -15.08
N PRO A 178 19.29 -8.28 -15.65
CA PRO A 178 19.71 -9.46 -14.87
C PRO A 178 20.76 -9.13 -13.81
N ASP A 179 21.67 -8.19 -14.11
CA ASP A 179 22.81 -7.83 -13.26
C ASP A 179 22.47 -6.79 -12.17
N LEU A 180 21.25 -6.26 -12.16
CA LEU A 180 20.81 -5.23 -11.20
C LEU A 180 20.11 -5.85 -9.99
N THR A 181 20.26 -5.22 -8.82
CA THR A 181 19.45 -5.51 -7.63
C THR A 181 17.99 -5.09 -7.82
N PRO A 182 17.02 -5.64 -7.05
CA PRO A 182 15.61 -5.26 -7.17
C PRO A 182 15.36 -3.73 -7.18
N LYS A 183 15.99 -2.99 -6.27
CA LYS A 183 15.86 -1.51 -6.20
C LYS A 183 16.53 -0.80 -7.38
N GLU A 184 17.65 -1.29 -7.89
CA GLU A 184 18.24 -0.75 -9.12
C GLU A 184 17.36 -1.03 -10.34
N ARG A 185 16.69 -2.18 -10.39
CA ARG A 185 15.71 -2.50 -11.44
C ARG A 185 14.50 -1.57 -11.38
N GLU A 186 13.95 -1.33 -10.18
CA GLU A 186 12.88 -0.35 -9.95
C GLU A 186 13.30 1.06 -10.43
N ASN A 187 14.51 1.51 -10.08
CA ASN A 187 15.06 2.78 -10.52
C ASN A 187 15.18 2.86 -12.05
N ALA A 188 15.72 1.82 -12.69
CA ALA A 188 15.90 1.79 -14.14
C ALA A 188 14.56 1.89 -14.88
N ILE A 189 13.56 1.09 -14.48
CA ILE A 189 12.27 1.03 -15.17
C ILE A 189 11.43 2.28 -14.91
N THR A 190 11.43 2.81 -13.69
CA THR A 190 10.70 4.05 -13.37
C THR A 190 11.32 5.26 -14.06
N LYS A 191 12.65 5.33 -14.15
CA LYS A 191 13.33 6.40 -14.91
C LYS A 191 13.01 6.36 -16.40
N GLU A 192 12.82 5.17 -16.97
CA GLU A 192 12.46 4.99 -18.38
C GLU A 192 11.01 5.39 -18.67
N PHE A 193 10.06 4.97 -17.84
CA PHE A 193 8.63 5.10 -18.12
C PHE A 193 7.92 6.21 -17.33
N GLY A 194 8.55 6.77 -16.29
CA GLY A 194 8.00 7.76 -15.38
C GLY A 194 7.03 7.18 -14.34
N ALA A 195 6.14 6.27 -14.73
CA ALA A 195 5.24 5.56 -13.82
C ALA A 195 5.00 4.12 -14.27
N VAL A 196 5.14 3.18 -13.33
CA VAL A 196 4.95 1.75 -13.58
C VAL A 196 4.09 1.11 -12.50
N PHE A 197 3.35 0.07 -12.87
CA PHE A 197 2.79 -0.91 -11.95
C PHE A 197 3.61 -2.19 -12.08
N LEU A 198 4.34 -2.53 -11.03
CA LEU A 198 5.21 -3.69 -10.97
C LEU A 198 4.43 -4.89 -10.42
N ILE A 199 4.12 -5.86 -11.27
CA ILE A 199 3.24 -7.00 -10.97
C ILE A 199 4.05 -8.17 -10.42
N GLY A 200 3.50 -8.88 -9.43
CA GLY A 200 4.04 -10.16 -8.96
C GLY A 200 5.14 -9.98 -7.91
N ILE A 201 4.82 -9.30 -6.81
CA ILE A 201 5.78 -9.06 -5.72
C ILE A 201 5.50 -10.02 -4.56
N GLY A 202 6.48 -10.85 -4.23
CA GLY A 202 6.46 -11.83 -3.14
C GLY A 202 6.96 -13.21 -3.55
N GLY A 203 6.67 -13.64 -4.78
CA GLY A 203 7.11 -14.93 -5.32
C GLY A 203 8.59 -15.00 -5.66
N ILE A 204 9.18 -16.19 -5.61
CA ILE A 204 10.56 -16.45 -6.03
C ILE A 204 10.67 -16.30 -7.55
N LEU A 205 11.63 -15.47 -8.00
CA LEU A 205 11.89 -15.20 -9.41
C LEU A 205 12.92 -16.17 -10.00
N PRO A 206 13.14 -16.17 -11.33
CA PRO A 206 14.12 -17.05 -11.98
C PRO A 206 15.57 -16.92 -11.47
N ASP A 207 15.92 -15.80 -10.82
CA ASP A 207 17.23 -15.59 -10.18
C ASP A 207 17.31 -16.15 -8.75
N GLY A 208 16.29 -16.90 -8.30
CA GLY A 208 16.28 -17.66 -7.06
C GLY A 208 15.88 -16.87 -5.81
N LYS A 209 15.47 -15.60 -5.96
CA LYS A 209 15.05 -14.72 -4.88
C LYS A 209 13.75 -14.01 -5.23
N PRO A 210 12.93 -13.60 -4.24
CA PRO A 210 11.80 -12.72 -4.50
C PRO A 210 12.27 -11.30 -4.89
N HIS A 211 11.41 -10.54 -5.57
CA HIS A 211 11.67 -9.12 -5.85
C HIS A 211 11.76 -8.31 -4.55
N ASP A 212 10.76 -8.51 -3.69
CA ASP A 212 10.66 -7.94 -2.34
C ASP A 212 9.81 -8.87 -1.47
N GLY A 213 9.85 -8.69 -0.15
CA GLY A 213 9.03 -9.44 0.79
C GLY A 213 7.54 -9.14 0.63
N ARG A 214 6.68 -10.14 0.91
CA ARG A 214 5.23 -9.94 0.95
C ARG A 214 4.58 -10.92 1.91
N ALA A 215 3.56 -10.46 2.63
CA ALA A 215 2.80 -11.33 3.51
C ALA A 215 2.02 -12.40 2.71
N PRO A 216 1.84 -13.61 3.26
CA PRO A 216 1.19 -14.71 2.56
C PRO A 216 -0.35 -14.67 2.63
N ASP A 217 -0.95 -13.80 3.47
CA ASP A 217 -2.32 -13.95 3.96
C ASP A 217 -3.33 -12.93 3.40
N TYR A 218 -2.90 -11.95 2.60
CA TYR A 218 -3.84 -11.03 1.95
C TYR A 218 -3.60 -10.84 0.44
N ASP A 219 -2.37 -10.64 -0.03
CA ASP A 219 -2.09 -10.47 -1.46
C ASP A 219 -1.85 -11.80 -2.16
N ASP A 220 -2.41 -11.99 -3.34
CA ASP A 220 -2.07 -13.15 -4.18
C ASP A 220 -0.86 -12.83 -5.08
N TRP A 221 0.28 -13.42 -4.76
CA TRP A 221 1.53 -13.33 -5.51
C TRP A 221 1.93 -14.69 -6.14
N THR A 222 1.03 -15.69 -6.14
CA THR A 222 1.34 -17.07 -6.59
C THR A 222 0.41 -17.62 -7.66
N THR A 223 -0.72 -16.99 -7.94
CA THR A 223 -1.59 -17.40 -9.05
C THR A 223 -0.92 -17.09 -10.38
N GLU A 224 -0.88 -18.10 -11.26
CA GLU A 224 -0.39 -17.93 -12.63
C GLU A 224 -1.26 -16.90 -13.38
N SER A 225 -0.60 -15.99 -14.10
CA SER A 225 -1.21 -14.82 -14.73
C SER A 225 -1.02 -14.88 -16.26
N GLU A 226 -0.20 -14.00 -16.85
CA GLU A 226 0.15 -14.04 -18.27
C GLU A 226 1.55 -14.60 -18.49
N ASN A 227 1.80 -15.21 -19.65
CA ASN A 227 3.13 -15.70 -20.06
C ASN A 227 3.82 -16.69 -19.08
N GLY A 228 3.05 -17.39 -18.25
CA GLY A 228 3.58 -18.28 -17.20
C GLY A 228 4.18 -17.53 -15.99
N TYR A 229 3.98 -16.21 -15.89
CA TYR A 229 4.35 -15.40 -14.73
C TYR A 229 3.31 -15.51 -13.62
N HIS A 230 3.68 -15.09 -12.42
CA HIS A 230 2.83 -15.25 -11.24
C HIS A 230 2.48 -13.91 -10.60
N GLY A 231 1.32 -13.89 -9.95
CA GLY A 231 0.85 -12.80 -9.11
C GLY A 231 -0.33 -12.03 -9.69
N LEU A 232 -1.23 -11.68 -8.78
CA LEU A 232 -2.37 -10.78 -8.98
C LEU A 232 -2.26 -9.58 -8.02
N ASN A 233 -1.03 -9.20 -7.69
CA ASN A 233 -0.69 -8.04 -6.87
C ASN A 233 0.43 -7.21 -7.52
N GLY A 234 0.75 -6.07 -6.93
CA GLY A 234 1.87 -5.24 -7.35
C GLY A 234 1.88 -3.86 -6.73
N ASP A 235 2.92 -3.11 -7.09
CA ASP A 235 3.19 -1.79 -6.53
C ASP A 235 3.15 -0.70 -7.60
N ILE A 236 2.56 0.46 -7.27
CA ILE A 236 2.65 1.68 -8.09
C ILE A 236 3.94 2.42 -7.74
N LEU A 237 4.86 2.45 -8.69
CA LEU A 237 6.14 3.15 -8.60
C LEU A 237 6.16 4.32 -9.58
N VAL A 238 6.66 5.47 -9.11
CA VAL A 238 6.87 6.66 -9.95
C VAL A 238 8.31 7.13 -9.84
N TRP A 239 8.83 7.78 -10.88
CA TRP A 239 10.11 8.46 -10.78
C TRP A 239 9.95 9.77 -9.99
N ASN A 240 10.73 9.95 -8.94
CA ASN A 240 10.71 11.17 -8.13
C ASN A 240 12.00 11.96 -8.32
N ASP A 241 11.94 13.05 -9.10
CA ASP A 241 13.09 13.90 -9.39
C ASP A 241 13.70 14.58 -8.15
N GLN A 242 12.92 14.75 -7.07
CA GLN A 242 13.45 15.33 -5.83
C GLN A 242 14.37 14.36 -5.09
N LEU A 243 14.18 13.06 -5.30
CA LEU A 243 14.99 11.99 -4.70
C LEU A 243 15.99 11.40 -5.69
N GLY A 244 15.75 11.55 -7.00
CA GLY A 244 16.56 10.91 -8.04
C GLY A 244 16.41 9.39 -8.05
N SER A 245 15.25 8.87 -7.64
CA SER A 245 14.97 7.44 -7.51
C SER A 245 13.51 7.09 -7.80
N ALA A 246 13.24 5.79 -7.95
CA ALA A 246 11.91 5.22 -7.84
C ALA A 246 11.29 5.57 -6.48
N PHE A 247 9.98 5.80 -6.48
CA PHE A 247 9.20 6.16 -5.30
C PHE A 247 7.87 5.40 -5.33
N GLU A 248 7.67 4.55 -4.32
CA GLU A 248 6.48 3.71 -4.19
C GLU A 248 5.33 4.47 -3.54
N LEU A 249 4.23 4.60 -4.29
CA LEU A 249 3.02 5.29 -3.83
C LEU A 249 1.97 4.33 -3.24
N SER A 250 1.96 3.08 -3.68
CA SER A 250 0.94 2.11 -3.29
C SER A 250 1.40 0.68 -3.48
N SER A 251 0.95 -0.18 -2.58
CA SER A 251 0.91 -1.64 -2.71
C SER A 251 -0.54 -2.09 -2.78
N MET A 252 -0.90 -2.96 -3.74
CA MET A 252 -2.26 -3.46 -3.90
C MET A 252 -2.32 -4.82 -4.59
N GLY A 253 -3.46 -5.51 -4.47
CA GLY A 253 -3.68 -6.77 -5.15
C GLY A 253 -5.09 -7.31 -5.03
N ILE A 254 -5.40 -8.22 -5.94
CA ILE A 254 -6.51 -9.16 -5.77
C ILE A 254 -6.14 -10.08 -4.62
N ARG A 255 -7.09 -10.27 -3.70
CA ARG A 255 -6.83 -10.99 -2.47
C ARG A 255 -6.70 -12.50 -2.70
N VAL A 256 -5.92 -13.14 -1.83
CA VAL A 256 -5.84 -14.60 -1.76
C VAL A 256 -7.23 -15.23 -1.68
N ASP A 257 -7.48 -16.27 -2.45
CA ASP A 257 -8.57 -17.20 -2.18
C ASP A 257 -8.08 -18.32 -1.23
N GLU A 258 -8.92 -19.31 -0.98
CA GLU A 258 -8.62 -20.41 -0.07
C GLU A 258 -7.41 -21.23 -0.52
N GLU A 259 -7.23 -21.42 -1.83
CA GLU A 259 -6.16 -22.24 -2.39
C GLU A 259 -4.84 -21.45 -2.46
N ALA A 260 -4.89 -20.18 -2.85
CA ALA A 260 -3.75 -19.27 -2.80
C ALA A 260 -3.26 -19.07 -1.36
N LEU A 261 -4.16 -18.92 -0.38
CA LEU A 261 -3.79 -18.80 1.03
C LEU A 261 -2.98 -20.03 1.48
N LYS A 262 -3.52 -21.24 1.29
CA LYS A 262 -2.85 -22.49 1.70
C LYS A 262 -1.46 -22.61 1.08
N ARG A 263 -1.36 -22.31 -0.23
CA ARG A 263 -0.11 -22.37 -0.97
C ARG A 263 0.92 -21.36 -0.45
N GLN A 264 0.51 -20.12 -0.24
CA GLN A 264 1.41 -19.05 0.19
C GLN A 264 1.93 -19.27 1.61
N VAL A 265 1.08 -19.67 2.55
CA VAL A 265 1.56 -19.97 3.92
C VAL A 265 2.46 -21.19 3.97
N GLU A 266 2.31 -22.15 3.06
CA GLU A 266 3.24 -23.26 2.93
C GLU A 266 4.60 -22.80 2.38
N ILE A 267 4.61 -21.92 1.38
CA ILE A 267 5.83 -21.33 0.81
C ILE A 267 6.60 -20.52 1.86
N THR A 268 5.91 -19.71 2.68
CA THR A 268 6.56 -18.86 3.68
C THR A 268 6.81 -19.57 5.02
N GLY A 269 6.23 -20.75 5.23
CA GLY A 269 6.35 -21.50 6.48
C GLY A 269 5.41 -21.02 7.60
N ASP A 270 4.41 -20.19 7.28
CA ASP A 270 3.45 -19.57 8.19
C ASP A 270 2.16 -20.39 8.39
N GLN A 271 2.24 -21.72 8.30
CA GLN A 271 1.06 -22.59 8.37
C GLN A 271 0.32 -22.53 9.73
N ASP A 272 1.01 -22.11 10.80
CA ASP A 272 0.43 -21.87 12.12
C ASP A 272 -0.65 -20.78 12.10
N ARG A 273 -0.56 -19.80 11.18
CA ARG A 273 -1.57 -18.75 11.01
C ARG A 273 -2.96 -19.29 10.66
N LEU A 274 -3.03 -20.48 10.04
CA LEU A 274 -4.30 -21.15 9.72
C LEU A 274 -5.14 -21.49 10.96
N ALA A 275 -4.54 -21.46 12.16
CA ALA A 275 -5.25 -21.63 13.42
C ALA A 275 -6.04 -20.37 13.85
N PHE A 276 -5.74 -19.19 13.31
CA PHE A 276 -6.43 -17.96 13.67
C PHE A 276 -7.83 -17.84 13.07
N ASP A 277 -8.71 -17.12 13.75
CA ASP A 277 -10.12 -17.00 13.39
C ASP A 277 -10.32 -16.35 12.01
N TRP A 278 -9.49 -15.36 11.65
CA TRP A 278 -9.53 -14.75 10.32
C TRP A 278 -9.28 -15.77 9.21
N HIS A 279 -8.24 -16.60 9.36
CA HIS A 279 -7.85 -17.59 8.35
C HIS A 279 -8.89 -18.70 8.23
N LYS A 280 -9.41 -19.18 9.36
CA LYS A 280 -10.53 -20.14 9.36
C LYS A 280 -11.76 -19.57 8.65
N SER A 281 -12.05 -18.28 8.82
CA SER A 281 -13.19 -17.65 8.17
C SER A 281 -13.00 -17.60 6.65
N LEU A 282 -11.80 -17.25 6.18
CA LEU A 282 -11.47 -17.31 4.74
C LEU A 282 -11.61 -18.74 4.20
N LEU A 283 -10.99 -19.73 4.85
CA LEU A 283 -11.01 -21.14 4.41
C LEU A 283 -12.41 -21.77 4.39
N ASN A 284 -13.36 -21.23 5.15
CA ASN A 284 -14.75 -21.68 5.18
C ASN A 284 -15.65 -20.89 4.20
N GLY A 285 -15.07 -20.07 3.31
CA GLY A 285 -15.82 -19.31 2.31
C GLY A 285 -16.68 -18.19 2.90
N LEU A 286 -16.35 -17.68 4.09
CA LEU A 286 -17.12 -16.62 4.75
C LEU A 286 -16.74 -15.21 4.29
N PHE A 287 -15.67 -15.07 3.50
CA PHE A 287 -15.23 -13.79 2.98
C PHE A 287 -15.49 -13.67 1.48
N PRO A 288 -15.91 -12.49 1.00
CA PRO A 288 -16.05 -12.26 -0.43
C PRO A 288 -14.68 -12.28 -1.10
N LEU A 289 -14.63 -12.57 -2.40
CA LEU A 289 -13.49 -12.21 -3.23
C LEU A 289 -13.39 -10.69 -3.27
N SER A 290 -12.18 -10.17 -3.13
CA SER A 290 -11.94 -8.72 -3.04
C SER A 290 -10.62 -8.33 -3.70
N ILE A 291 -10.51 -7.04 -3.99
CA ILE A 291 -9.29 -6.35 -4.38
C ILE A 291 -9.11 -5.19 -3.42
N GLY A 292 -7.88 -4.91 -3.02
CA GLY A 292 -7.61 -3.76 -2.20
C GLY A 292 -6.15 -3.38 -2.16
N GLY A 293 -5.85 -2.34 -1.41
CA GLY A 293 -4.49 -1.86 -1.25
C GLY A 293 -4.39 -0.72 -0.26
N GLY A 294 -3.16 -0.28 -0.04
CA GLY A 294 -2.83 0.93 0.70
C GLY A 294 -2.16 1.94 -0.23
N ILE A 295 -2.57 3.19 -0.17
CA ILE A 295 -1.92 4.30 -0.88
C ILE A 295 -1.40 5.28 0.18
N GLY A 296 -0.09 5.50 0.25
CA GLY A 296 0.52 6.33 1.30
C GLY A 296 0.09 7.80 1.19
N GLN A 297 -0.59 8.35 2.20
CA GLN A 297 -1.11 9.72 2.11
C GLN A 297 0.03 10.74 2.13
N SER A 298 0.97 10.56 3.05
CA SER A 298 2.13 11.44 3.17
C SER A 298 3.12 11.21 2.02
N ARG A 299 3.29 9.97 1.53
CA ARG A 299 4.05 9.72 0.30
C ARG A 299 3.45 10.45 -0.91
N MET A 300 2.13 10.38 -1.10
CA MET A 300 1.42 11.09 -2.17
C MET A 300 1.57 12.62 -2.04
N ALA A 301 1.38 13.17 -0.84
CA ALA A 301 1.53 14.60 -0.59
C ALA A 301 2.96 15.07 -0.84
N MET A 302 3.97 14.33 -0.36
CA MET A 302 5.38 14.62 -0.60
C MET A 302 5.68 14.66 -2.10
N PHE A 303 5.23 13.65 -2.85
CA PHE A 303 5.46 13.56 -4.29
C PHE A 303 4.80 14.72 -5.04
N LEU A 304 3.50 14.95 -4.83
CA LEU A 304 2.74 15.96 -5.57
C LEU A 304 3.15 17.40 -5.22
N LEU A 305 3.64 17.64 -4.00
CA LEU A 305 4.10 18.95 -3.55
C LEU A 305 5.63 19.15 -3.71
N ARG A 306 6.30 18.20 -4.38
CA ARG A 306 7.76 18.21 -4.65
C ARG A 306 8.60 18.42 -3.39
N LYS A 307 8.18 17.83 -2.27
CA LYS A 307 8.96 17.87 -1.01
C LYS A 307 10.10 16.85 -1.08
N LYS A 308 11.20 17.13 -0.37
CA LYS A 308 12.42 16.31 -0.38
C LYS A 308 12.45 15.29 0.74
N HIS A 309 11.62 15.49 1.75
CA HIS A 309 11.52 14.59 2.90
C HIS A 309 10.05 14.41 3.34
N ILE A 310 9.65 13.18 3.64
CA ILE A 310 8.28 12.86 4.07
C ILE A 310 7.86 13.62 5.34
N GLY A 311 8.82 13.88 6.23
CA GLY A 311 8.62 14.74 7.42
C GLY A 311 8.23 16.19 7.13
N GLU A 312 8.30 16.67 5.88
CA GLU A 312 7.75 17.98 5.49
C GLU A 312 6.23 17.95 5.29
N VAL A 313 5.60 16.77 5.26
CA VAL A 313 4.14 16.62 5.07
C VAL A 313 3.46 15.78 6.15
N GLN A 314 4.22 15.28 7.11
CA GLN A 314 3.71 14.59 8.30
C GLN A 314 4.52 14.95 9.55
N THR A 315 3.86 14.92 10.70
CA THR A 315 4.52 15.06 12.01
C THR A 315 4.92 13.68 12.52
N SER A 316 6.21 13.49 12.78
CA SER A 316 6.79 12.23 13.28
C SER A 316 8.04 12.49 14.11
N VAL A 317 8.72 11.42 14.51
CA VAL A 317 10.01 11.47 15.20
C VAL A 317 11.15 11.24 14.21
N TRP A 318 12.25 11.98 14.39
CA TRP A 318 13.39 11.98 13.48
C TRP A 318 14.70 12.08 14.25
N PRO A 319 15.78 11.43 13.79
CA PRO A 319 17.14 11.69 14.26
C PRO A 319 17.52 13.17 14.12
N GLN A 320 18.46 13.64 14.94
CA GLN A 320 18.85 15.05 14.92
C GLN A 320 19.46 15.45 13.57
N GLU A 321 20.17 14.54 12.92
CA GLU A 321 20.81 14.74 11.61
C GLU A 321 19.79 15.10 10.53
N VAL A 322 18.57 14.53 10.60
CA VAL A 322 17.46 14.89 9.70
C VAL A 322 16.98 16.31 9.99
N ARG A 323 16.83 16.68 11.26
CA ARG A 323 16.42 18.04 11.66
C ARG A 323 17.45 19.10 11.29
N ASP A 324 18.73 18.73 11.28
CA ASP A 324 19.83 19.61 10.87
C ASP A 324 19.92 19.75 9.34
N SER A 325 19.43 18.76 8.59
CA SER A 325 19.50 18.72 7.12
C SER A 325 18.28 19.33 6.43
N TYR A 326 17.11 19.33 7.07
CA TYR A 326 15.84 19.75 6.48
C TYR A 326 15.12 20.80 7.33
N ASP A 327 14.96 22.01 6.79
CA ASP A 327 14.42 23.17 7.51
C ASP A 327 12.90 23.10 7.78
N ASN A 328 12.15 22.28 7.03
CA ASN A 328 10.68 22.30 7.02
C ASN A 328 10.04 21.02 7.61
N ILE A 329 10.80 20.25 8.39
CA ILE A 329 10.25 19.09 9.12
C ILE A 329 9.22 19.58 10.15
N LEU A 330 8.02 18.98 10.11
CA LEU A 330 6.87 19.35 10.96
C LEU A 330 6.98 18.90 12.42
#